data_AF-A0A418VGN3-F1
#
_entry.id   AF-A0A418VGN3-F1
#
_cell.length_a   1.000
_cell.length_b   1.000
_cell.length_c   1.000
_cell.angle_alpha   90.00
_cell.angle_beta   90.00
_cell.angle_gamma   90.00
#
_symmetry.space_group_name_H-M   'P 1'
#
loop_
_entity.id
_entity.type
_entity.pdbx_description
1 polymer ?
#
loop_
_entity_poly.entity_id
_entity_poly.type
_entity_poly.pdbx_seq_one_letter_code
_entity_poly.pdbx_strand_id
1 'polypeptide(L)'
;MLGLITVLTSAAQAGGAAGQGQGLPPLPQTGRQAPPQLTAAITDGTGAVVIAWSQKEATPGGYTAGTDRLYAARLGPGGWTRLGGLLNEDARHNVSRLQAQLGPDGQPWLSWAEDAGIAHVDSTILSRWDGRAWSASAHYALRRNLSDAGKSSAFAVLPDGVPFLVWVNIYYPGAAAAVVQIAERNEPSWTFGRPLNVSLKNNAFFPAAAAALDGTRYAAWLEGDVARSAVRVARQRPGEPWKLLGDPLNFRTGTYTSAPVMRLTPAGEPVVAWLEDHQGLDHVFVKRWNGMRWVALGAALNVNAQASAARPSLALDQQGQAVVAWAEQRGQEPERVYVRRWTGRTWTLLGGAALNTSLQARAYQPSVTVDGAGHVVVAWCQESGVLVRRF
;
A
#
# COMPACT_ATOMS: atom_id res chain seq x y z
N MET A 1 -45.21 33.81 -42.12
CA MET A 1 -44.30 32.73 -42.54
C MET A 1 -42.90 33.12 -42.10
N LEU A 2 -42.14 32.17 -41.53
CA LEU A 2 -40.79 32.27 -40.94
C LEU A 2 -40.67 32.91 -39.54
N GLY A 3 -40.70 32.04 -38.52
CA GLY A 3 -40.09 32.29 -37.22
C GLY A 3 -38.64 31.81 -37.23
N LEU A 4 -37.71 32.66 -36.79
CA LEU A 4 -36.31 32.28 -36.53
C LEU A 4 -36.24 31.51 -35.20
N ILE A 5 -35.74 30.27 -35.25
CA ILE A 5 -35.32 29.50 -34.09
C ILE A 5 -33.81 29.70 -33.94
N THR A 6 -33.39 30.39 -32.88
CA THR A 6 -31.98 30.47 -32.48
C THR A 6 -31.64 29.24 -31.64
N VAL A 7 -30.83 28.34 -32.19
CA VAL A 7 -30.29 27.19 -31.45
C VAL A 7 -29.10 27.67 -30.62
N LEU A 8 -29.26 27.75 -29.30
CA LEU A 8 -28.15 27.91 -28.36
C LEU A 8 -27.55 26.53 -28.08
N THR A 9 -26.38 26.25 -28.65
CA THR A 9 -25.54 25.11 -28.25
C THR A 9 -24.83 25.46 -26.94
N SER A 10 -25.30 24.91 -25.82
CA SER A 10 -24.56 24.97 -24.55
C SER A 10 -23.43 23.93 -24.57
N ALA A 11 -22.20 24.38 -24.78
CA ALA A 11 -21.02 23.60 -24.45
C ALA A 11 -20.92 23.50 -22.92
N ALA A 12 -21.24 22.33 -22.36
CA ALA A 12 -21.04 22.05 -20.95
C ALA A 12 -19.54 21.93 -20.67
N GLN A 13 -18.97 22.96 -20.03
CA GLN A 13 -17.69 22.86 -19.34
C GLN A 13 -17.85 21.93 -18.12
N ALA A 14 -17.50 20.65 -18.29
CA ALA A 14 -17.27 19.74 -17.18
C ALA A 14 -15.89 20.05 -16.56
N GLY A 15 -15.83 21.12 -15.78
CA GLY A 15 -14.71 21.48 -14.91
C GLY A 15 -15.16 21.47 -13.47
N GLY A 16 -15.53 20.30 -12.94
CA GLY A 16 -15.84 20.15 -11.53
C GLY A 16 -14.58 20.35 -10.69
N ALA A 17 -14.46 21.50 -10.03
CA ALA A 17 -13.45 21.72 -9.01
C ALA A 17 -13.60 20.62 -7.95
N ALA A 18 -12.60 19.76 -7.83
CA ALA A 18 -12.58 18.76 -6.77
C ALA A 18 -12.67 19.48 -5.42
N GLY A 19 -13.65 19.13 -4.59
CA GLY A 19 -13.87 19.76 -3.29
C GLY A 19 -12.62 19.70 -2.42
N GLN A 20 -12.47 20.64 -1.49
CA GLN A 20 -11.31 20.73 -0.57
C GLN A 20 -11.15 19.50 0.35
N GLY A 21 -12.15 18.60 0.35
CA GLY A 21 -12.24 17.45 1.24
C GLY A 21 -12.66 17.85 2.65
N GLN A 22 -13.35 16.95 3.34
CA GLN A 22 -13.77 17.11 4.72
C GLN A 22 -12.80 16.38 5.64
N GLY A 23 -12.23 17.08 6.62
CA GLY A 23 -11.49 16.44 7.71
C GLY A 23 -12.41 15.53 8.53
N LEU A 24 -11.94 14.33 8.85
CA LEU A 24 -12.66 13.40 9.72
C LEU A 24 -12.24 13.62 11.19
N PRO A 25 -13.05 13.18 12.17
CA PRO A 25 -12.69 13.24 13.59
C PRO A 25 -11.32 12.61 13.85
N PRO A 26 -10.58 13.06 14.89
CA PRO A 26 -9.30 12.46 15.25
C PRO A 26 -9.47 10.98 15.61
N LEU A 27 -8.44 10.17 15.32
CA LEU A 27 -8.41 8.77 15.74
C LEU A 27 -8.48 8.67 17.27
N PRO A 28 -9.00 7.56 17.83
CA PRO A 28 -9.14 7.39 19.26
C PRO A 28 -7.81 7.62 19.98
N GLN A 29 -7.83 8.47 21.01
CA GLN A 29 -6.63 8.80 21.76
C GLN A 29 -5.96 7.57 22.35
N THR A 30 -4.66 7.69 22.52
CA THR A 30 -3.76 6.68 23.04
C THR A 30 -3.03 7.29 24.22
N GLY A 31 -2.42 6.47 25.09
CA GLY A 31 -1.92 6.92 26.40
C GLY A 31 -0.89 8.05 26.37
N ARG A 32 -0.34 8.41 25.20
CA ARG A 32 0.51 9.60 25.02
C ARG A 32 0.50 10.06 23.56
N GLN A 33 0.43 11.38 23.34
CA GLN A 33 0.61 11.97 22.02
C GLN A 33 2.10 11.96 21.64
N ALA A 34 2.49 11.06 20.75
CA ALA A 34 3.78 11.11 20.09
C ALA A 34 3.64 10.85 18.59
N PRO A 35 4.64 11.22 17.78
CA PRO A 35 4.50 11.22 16.33
C PRO A 35 4.20 9.81 15.79
N PRO A 36 3.12 9.63 15.01
CA PRO A 36 2.83 8.35 14.36
C PRO A 36 3.89 8.02 13.31
N GLN A 37 4.23 6.75 13.14
CA GLN A 37 5.30 6.33 12.23
C GLN A 37 4.79 5.70 10.93
N LEU A 38 3.64 5.02 10.99
CA LEU A 38 3.05 4.29 9.86
C LEU A 38 1.54 4.49 9.83
N THR A 39 0.97 4.47 8.63
CA THR A 39 -0.48 4.35 8.44
C THR A 39 -0.79 3.30 7.38
N ALA A 40 -1.92 2.61 7.54
CA ALA A 40 -2.51 1.77 6.51
C ALA A 40 -4.03 1.94 6.54
N ALA A 41 -4.61 2.28 5.38
CA ALA A 41 -6.04 2.51 5.19
C ALA A 41 -6.62 1.44 4.28
N ILE A 42 -7.74 0.86 4.69
CA ILE A 42 -8.58 -0.02 3.87
C ILE A 42 -10.05 0.27 4.12
N THR A 43 -10.90 -0.29 3.28
CA THR A 43 -12.35 -0.27 3.45
C THR A 43 -12.81 -1.71 3.65
N ASP A 44 -13.60 -1.94 4.69
CA ASP A 44 -14.14 -3.26 5.00
C ASP A 44 -15.29 -3.65 4.05
N GLY A 45 -15.79 -4.88 4.18
CA GLY A 45 -16.85 -5.42 3.33
C GLY A 45 -18.19 -4.70 3.45
N THR A 46 -18.38 -3.86 4.48
CA THR A 46 -19.57 -3.02 4.63
C THR A 46 -19.41 -1.64 3.99
N GLY A 47 -18.21 -1.32 3.50
CA GLY A 47 -17.88 0.01 2.99
C GLY A 47 -17.34 0.97 4.05
N ALA A 48 -17.05 0.53 5.27
CA ALA A 48 -16.52 1.39 6.31
C ALA A 48 -15.00 1.47 6.26
N VAL A 49 -14.46 2.66 6.53
CA VAL A 49 -13.01 2.88 6.57
C VAL A 49 -12.41 2.26 7.83
N VAL A 50 -11.29 1.58 7.66
CA VAL A 50 -10.42 1.10 8.73
C VAL A 50 -9.04 1.71 8.55
N ILE A 51 -8.55 2.34 9.61
CA ILE A 51 -7.19 2.89 9.69
C ILE A 51 -6.41 2.12 10.74
N ALA A 52 -5.29 1.54 10.34
CA ALA A 52 -4.26 1.07 11.25
C ALA A 52 -3.11 2.07 11.29
N TRP A 53 -2.53 2.28 12.46
CA TRP A 53 -1.40 3.19 12.63
C TRP A 53 -0.47 2.71 13.74
N SER A 54 0.82 3.00 13.57
CA SER A 54 1.78 2.90 14.67
C SER A 54 2.14 4.29 15.18
N GLN A 55 2.42 4.38 16.47
CA GLN A 55 2.96 5.60 17.06
C GLN A 55 3.92 5.29 18.18
N LYS A 56 4.85 6.21 18.41
CA LYS A 56 5.86 6.03 19.45
C LYS A 56 5.24 6.24 20.83
N GLU A 57 5.42 5.31 21.76
CA GLU A 57 4.98 5.48 23.15
C GLU A 57 6.10 5.12 24.12
N ALA A 58 6.17 5.84 25.25
CA ALA A 58 7.21 5.57 26.26
C ALA A 58 6.97 4.20 26.92
N THR A 59 8.02 3.39 26.98
CA THR A 59 8.02 2.11 27.70
C THR A 59 8.34 2.38 29.17
N PRO A 60 7.44 2.06 30.13
CA PRO A 60 7.79 2.14 31.54
C PRO A 60 8.99 1.23 31.85
N GLY A 61 10.08 1.80 32.40
CA GLY A 61 11.26 1.04 32.85
C GLY A 61 12.28 0.63 31.78
N GLY A 62 12.19 1.13 30.54
CA GLY A 62 13.16 0.84 29.47
C GLY A 62 14.24 1.93 29.31
N TYR A 63 15.47 1.52 28.99
CA TYR A 63 16.62 2.40 28.75
C TYR A 63 16.68 3.05 27.34
N THR A 64 15.64 2.91 26.50
CA THR A 64 15.64 3.45 25.15
C THR A 64 14.36 4.24 24.84
N ALA A 65 14.52 5.27 24.00
CA ALA A 65 13.49 6.20 23.59
C ALA A 65 12.33 5.49 22.87
N GLY A 66 11.25 5.15 23.60
CA GLY A 66 9.90 4.77 23.14
C GLY A 66 9.76 3.67 22.06
N THR A 67 8.76 2.82 22.19
CA THR A 67 8.47 1.74 21.21
C THR A 67 7.25 2.06 20.36
N ASP A 68 7.24 1.61 19.11
CA ASP A 68 6.12 1.81 18.19
C ASP A 68 4.95 0.89 18.55
N ARG A 69 3.85 1.46 19.01
CA ARG A 69 2.61 0.76 19.35
C ARG A 69 1.63 0.80 18.20
N LEU A 70 1.17 -0.37 17.76
CA LEU A 70 0.25 -0.55 16.65
C LEU A 70 -1.20 -0.66 17.14
N TYR A 71 -2.07 0.08 16.46
CA TYR A 71 -3.51 0.12 16.72
C TYR A 71 -4.28 0.11 15.41
N ALA A 72 -5.58 -0.20 15.51
CA ALA A 72 -6.52 -0.06 14.42
C ALA A 72 -7.85 0.51 14.92
N ALA A 73 -8.54 1.26 14.06
CA ALA A 73 -9.85 1.81 14.32
C ALA A 73 -10.70 1.80 13.07
N ARG A 74 -12.01 1.65 13.26
CA ARG A 74 -13.03 1.61 12.22
C ARG A 74 -13.95 2.80 12.34
N LEU A 75 -14.25 3.45 11.23
CA LEU A 75 -15.19 4.55 11.16
C LEU A 75 -16.62 4.03 11.20
N GLY A 76 -17.42 4.50 12.16
CA GLY A 76 -18.85 4.27 12.22
C GLY A 76 -19.65 5.58 12.23
N PRO A 77 -20.99 5.51 12.33
CA PRO A 77 -21.85 6.69 12.36
C PRO A 77 -21.51 7.68 13.49
N GLY A 78 -21.06 7.17 14.64
CA GLY A 78 -20.67 7.96 15.81
C GLY A 78 -19.18 8.35 15.87
N GLY A 79 -18.42 8.11 14.80
CA GLY A 79 -16.97 8.34 14.76
C GLY A 79 -16.15 7.05 14.86
N TRP A 80 -14.89 7.17 15.25
CA TRP A 80 -13.95 6.06 15.27
C TRP A 80 -14.14 5.14 16.49
N THR A 81 -14.21 3.84 16.24
CA THR A 81 -14.18 2.81 17.28
C THR A 81 -12.90 1.99 17.14
N ARG A 82 -12.16 1.81 18.24
CA ARG A 82 -10.96 0.95 18.22
C ARG A 82 -11.32 -0.49 17.91
N LEU A 83 -10.54 -1.13 17.06
CA LEU A 83 -10.60 -2.57 16.80
C LEU A 83 -9.64 -3.26 17.78
N GLY A 84 -10.11 -3.53 18.99
CA GLY A 84 -9.31 -4.16 20.04
C GLY A 84 -8.28 -3.24 20.71
N GLY A 85 -7.25 -3.86 21.30
CA GLY A 85 -6.20 -3.21 22.08
C GLY A 85 -4.91 -2.96 21.30
N LEU A 86 -3.77 -3.11 21.99
CA LEU A 86 -2.44 -3.09 21.38
C LEU A 86 -2.28 -4.31 20.48
N LEU A 87 -1.87 -4.09 19.22
CA LEU A 87 -1.72 -5.15 18.23
C LEU A 87 -0.35 -5.81 18.23
N ASN A 88 0.66 -5.16 18.81
CA ASN A 88 1.99 -5.74 18.87
C ASN A 88 1.95 -7.13 19.49
N GLU A 89 2.77 -8.05 18.99
CA GLU A 89 3.00 -9.32 19.68
C GLU A 89 3.77 -9.07 20.98
N ASP A 90 4.79 -8.21 20.92
CA ASP A 90 5.50 -7.71 22.09
C ASP A 90 5.60 -6.19 22.04
N ALA A 91 5.08 -5.54 23.08
CA ALA A 91 5.05 -4.09 23.22
C ALA A 91 6.45 -3.44 23.27
N ARG A 92 7.51 -4.21 23.44
CA ARG A 92 8.91 -3.75 23.43
C ARG A 92 9.49 -3.63 22.02
N HIS A 93 8.83 -4.21 21.02
CA HIS A 93 9.33 -4.25 19.65
C HIS A 93 8.73 -3.14 18.79
N ASN A 94 9.55 -2.57 17.92
CA ASN A 94 9.09 -1.60 16.95
C ASN A 94 8.39 -2.29 15.78
N VAL A 95 7.42 -1.59 15.21
CA VAL A 95 6.61 -2.03 14.10
C VAL A 95 7.10 -1.36 12.82
N SER A 96 7.27 -2.14 11.77
CA SER A 96 7.61 -1.64 10.43
C SER A 96 6.74 -2.29 9.36
N ARG A 97 6.70 -1.71 8.15
CA ARG A 97 6.03 -2.28 6.96
C ARG A 97 4.56 -2.66 7.18
N LEU A 98 3.83 -1.80 7.87
CA LEU A 98 2.40 -1.97 8.08
C LEU A 98 1.67 -2.01 6.72
N GLN A 99 0.93 -3.09 6.50
CA GLN A 99 0.07 -3.29 5.33
C GLN A 99 -1.32 -3.67 5.82
N ALA A 100 -2.32 -3.30 5.04
CA ALA A 100 -3.70 -3.65 5.29
C ALA A 100 -4.33 -4.15 3.99
N GLN A 101 -5.12 -5.22 4.08
CA GLN A 101 -5.90 -5.77 2.97
C GLN A 101 -7.30 -6.19 3.44
N LEU A 102 -8.24 -6.22 2.51
CA LEU A 102 -9.57 -6.76 2.74
C LEU A 102 -9.54 -8.27 2.53
N GLY A 103 -9.98 -9.04 3.52
CA GLY A 103 -10.20 -10.48 3.39
C GLY A 103 -11.42 -10.80 2.53
N PRO A 104 -11.54 -12.04 2.00
CA PRO A 104 -12.69 -12.47 1.19
C PRO A 104 -14.02 -12.48 1.98
N ASP A 105 -13.94 -12.53 3.30
CA ASP A 105 -15.04 -12.42 4.25
C ASP A 105 -15.47 -10.98 4.54
N GLY A 106 -14.84 -10.01 3.88
CA GLY A 106 -15.07 -8.59 4.10
C GLY A 106 -14.43 -8.06 5.38
N GLN A 107 -13.57 -8.83 6.05
CA GLN A 107 -12.92 -8.37 7.28
C GLN A 107 -11.52 -7.80 7.04
N PRO A 108 -11.07 -6.86 7.88
CA PRO A 108 -9.71 -6.35 7.88
C PRO A 108 -8.66 -7.43 8.14
N TRP A 109 -7.61 -7.43 7.31
CA TRP A 109 -6.34 -8.09 7.59
C TRP A 109 -5.22 -7.07 7.69
N LEU A 110 -4.36 -7.23 8.68
CA LEU A 110 -3.15 -6.45 8.86
C LEU A 110 -1.92 -7.34 8.80
N SER A 111 -0.84 -6.82 8.24
CA SER A 111 0.49 -7.41 8.40
C SER A 111 1.51 -6.35 8.78
N TRP A 112 2.49 -6.74 9.57
CA TRP A 112 3.60 -5.88 9.94
C TRP A 112 4.83 -6.71 10.25
N ALA A 113 5.97 -6.05 10.29
CA ALA A 113 7.20 -6.64 10.80
C ALA A 113 7.48 -6.16 12.22
N GLU A 114 7.80 -7.10 13.10
CA GLU A 114 8.32 -6.85 14.45
C GLU A 114 9.72 -7.43 14.56
N ASP A 115 10.63 -6.64 15.12
CA ASP A 115 11.94 -7.12 15.52
C ASP A 115 11.77 -7.90 16.81
N ALA A 116 11.81 -9.23 16.79
CA ALA A 116 11.45 -10.09 17.92
C ALA A 116 12.37 -9.96 19.16
N GLY A 117 13.28 -8.97 19.21
CA GLY A 117 14.16 -8.67 20.34
C GLY A 117 15.24 -9.73 20.58
N ILE A 118 15.15 -10.85 19.87
CA ILE A 118 16.19 -11.83 19.69
C ILE A 118 16.91 -11.39 18.42
N ALA A 119 18.13 -10.87 18.59
CA ALA A 119 18.99 -10.49 17.48
C ALA A 119 18.94 -11.59 16.41
N HIS A 120 18.73 -11.19 15.16
CA HIS A 120 18.74 -12.05 13.96
C HIS A 120 17.43 -12.76 13.56
N VAL A 121 16.26 -12.46 14.13
CA VAL A 121 14.97 -13.00 13.64
C VAL A 121 14.09 -11.93 13.00
N ASP A 122 13.95 -11.97 11.67
CA ASP A 122 12.94 -11.17 10.96
C ASP A 122 11.58 -11.87 11.06
N SER A 123 10.62 -11.18 11.72
CA SER A 123 9.25 -11.66 11.88
C SER A 123 8.31 -10.83 11.03
N THR A 124 7.57 -11.47 10.12
CA THR A 124 6.36 -10.88 9.53
C THR A 124 5.15 -11.52 10.20
N ILE A 125 4.35 -10.69 10.84
CA ILE A 125 3.14 -11.06 11.55
C ILE A 125 1.94 -10.69 10.69
N LEU A 126 0.93 -11.55 10.66
CA LEU A 126 -0.38 -11.24 10.07
C LEU A 126 -1.45 -11.48 11.12
N SER A 127 -2.47 -10.64 11.12
CA SER A 127 -3.64 -10.82 11.96
C SER A 127 -4.92 -10.45 11.22
N ARG A 128 -5.96 -11.25 11.42
CA ARG A 128 -7.30 -11.06 10.86
C ARG A 128 -8.25 -10.62 11.96
N TRP A 129 -9.08 -9.62 11.67
CA TRP A 129 -10.21 -9.27 12.51
C TRP A 129 -11.38 -10.21 12.24
N ASP A 130 -11.98 -10.81 13.26
CA ASP A 130 -13.14 -11.72 13.10
C ASP A 130 -14.51 -11.06 13.34
N GLY A 131 -14.52 -9.74 13.54
CA GLY A 131 -15.69 -8.97 13.96
C GLY A 131 -15.68 -8.60 15.45
N ARG A 132 -14.86 -9.27 16.28
CA ARG A 132 -14.78 -9.06 17.73
C ARG A 132 -13.34 -8.92 18.23
N ALA A 133 -12.42 -9.70 17.68
CA ALA A 133 -11.02 -9.73 18.08
C ALA A 133 -10.11 -9.94 16.87
N TRP A 134 -8.85 -9.56 17.06
CA TRP A 134 -7.77 -9.91 16.16
C TRP A 134 -7.32 -11.34 16.46
N SER A 135 -7.06 -12.13 15.42
CA SER A 135 -6.42 -13.44 15.57
C SER A 135 -5.06 -13.28 16.27
N ALA A 136 -4.68 -14.26 17.09
CA ALA A 136 -3.38 -14.24 17.77
C ALA A 136 -2.23 -13.96 16.79
N SER A 137 -1.37 -13.00 17.13
CA SER A 137 -0.24 -12.56 16.27
C SER A 137 0.63 -13.72 15.80
N ALA A 138 0.90 -14.68 16.68
CA ALA A 138 1.73 -15.83 16.37
C ALA A 138 1.10 -16.79 15.35
N HIS A 139 -0.22 -16.75 15.14
CA HIS A 139 -0.94 -17.77 14.37
C HIS A 139 -0.51 -17.79 12.89
N TYR A 140 -0.35 -16.61 12.27
CA TYR A 140 0.12 -16.47 10.88
C TYR A 140 1.56 -15.96 10.77
N ALA A 141 2.29 -15.86 11.88
CA ALA A 141 3.62 -15.29 11.84
C ALA A 141 4.59 -16.18 11.05
N LEU A 142 5.37 -15.56 10.17
CA LEU A 142 6.52 -16.17 9.51
C LEU A 142 7.79 -15.57 10.11
N ARG A 143 8.62 -16.43 10.70
CA ARG A 143 9.88 -16.05 11.37
C ARG A 143 11.05 -16.77 10.70
N ARG A 144 12.12 -16.04 10.39
CA ARG A 144 13.35 -16.58 9.82
C ARG A 144 14.57 -16.04 10.57
N ASN A 145 15.50 -16.94 10.91
CA ASN A 145 16.74 -16.62 11.61
C ASN A 145 17.88 -16.37 10.60
N LEU A 146 18.84 -15.50 10.95
CA LEU A 146 19.98 -14.95 10.19
C LEU A 146 19.69 -13.69 9.37
N SER A 147 20.77 -12.98 9.00
CA SER A 147 20.84 -11.86 8.07
C SER A 147 20.15 -12.10 6.73
N ASP A 148 19.68 -13.34 6.48
CA ASP A 148 19.22 -13.85 5.21
C ASP A 148 17.73 -13.65 4.89
N ALA A 149 16.97 -13.13 5.85
CA ALA A 149 15.60 -12.76 5.63
C ALA A 149 15.54 -11.45 4.84
N GLY A 150 14.96 -11.54 3.65
CA GLY A 150 14.71 -10.37 2.85
C GLY A 150 13.75 -9.49 3.61
N LYS A 151 14.25 -8.30 3.95
CA LYS A 151 13.61 -7.19 4.63
C LYS A 151 12.35 -6.66 3.92
N SER A 152 11.60 -7.47 3.19
CA SER A 152 10.35 -7.07 2.55
C SER A 152 9.53 -8.29 2.18
N SER A 153 8.26 -8.20 2.55
CA SER A 153 7.24 -9.18 2.23
C SER A 153 5.96 -8.43 1.87
N ALA A 154 5.11 -9.07 1.09
CA ALA A 154 3.74 -8.64 0.87
C ALA A 154 2.84 -9.86 1.02
N PHE A 155 1.61 -9.66 1.46
CA PHE A 155 0.65 -10.74 1.62
C PHE A 155 -0.58 -10.51 0.76
N ALA A 156 -1.33 -11.56 0.49
CA ALA A 156 -2.71 -11.47 0.04
C ALA A 156 -3.48 -12.66 0.59
N VAL A 157 -4.81 -12.55 0.63
CA VAL A 157 -5.70 -13.58 1.18
C VAL A 157 -6.52 -14.17 0.04
N LEU A 158 -6.49 -15.49 -0.10
CA LEU A 158 -7.23 -16.22 -1.12
C LEU A 158 -8.72 -16.29 -0.78
N PRO A 159 -9.60 -16.62 -1.75
CA PRO A 159 -11.05 -16.73 -1.51
C PRO A 159 -11.45 -17.74 -0.42
N ASP A 160 -10.62 -18.74 -0.16
CA ASP A 160 -10.81 -19.73 0.92
C ASP A 160 -10.40 -19.22 2.31
N GLY A 161 -9.93 -17.97 2.41
CA GLY A 161 -9.48 -17.34 3.65
C GLY A 161 -8.04 -17.66 4.04
N VAL A 162 -7.30 -18.40 3.22
CA VAL A 162 -5.90 -18.74 3.48
C VAL A 162 -4.97 -17.65 2.93
N PRO A 163 -4.08 -17.06 3.77
CA PRO A 163 -3.10 -16.09 3.28
C PRO A 163 -1.92 -16.78 2.58
N PHE A 164 -1.33 -16.09 1.60
CA PHE A 164 0.00 -16.39 1.09
C PHE A 164 0.91 -15.16 1.22
N LEU A 165 2.21 -15.38 1.24
CA LEU A 165 3.21 -14.32 1.24
C LEU A 165 4.04 -14.35 -0.05
N VAL A 166 4.32 -13.18 -0.59
CA VAL A 166 5.44 -12.96 -1.50
C VAL A 166 6.61 -12.49 -0.64
N TRP A 167 7.64 -13.31 -0.56
CA TRP A 167 8.72 -13.18 0.41
C TRP A 167 10.07 -13.08 -0.30
N VAL A 168 10.92 -12.18 0.19
CA VAL A 168 12.30 -12.07 -0.29
C VAL A 168 13.19 -12.94 0.57
N ASN A 169 13.94 -13.86 -0.03
CA ASN A 169 15.01 -14.60 0.63
C ASN A 169 16.33 -14.09 0.06
N ILE A 170 17.27 -13.65 0.90
CA ILE A 170 18.55 -13.17 0.36
C ILE A 170 19.53 -14.31 0.09
N TYR A 171 19.23 -15.51 0.60
CA TYR A 171 19.95 -16.73 0.29
C TYR A 171 19.02 -17.76 -0.37
N TYR A 172 19.46 -18.28 -1.52
CA TYR A 172 18.85 -19.42 -2.21
C TYR A 172 19.95 -20.20 -2.94
N PRO A 173 20.02 -21.53 -2.82
CA PRO A 173 21.06 -22.33 -3.48
C PRO A 173 21.12 -22.07 -4.99
N GLY A 174 22.30 -21.66 -5.47
CA GLY A 174 22.54 -21.34 -6.89
C GLY A 174 22.10 -19.95 -7.33
N ALA A 175 21.55 -19.12 -6.44
CA ALA A 175 21.32 -17.71 -6.71
C ALA A 175 22.56 -16.86 -6.34
N ALA A 176 22.85 -15.85 -7.15
CA ALA A 176 23.93 -14.90 -6.90
C ALA A 176 23.47 -13.70 -6.03
N ALA A 177 22.16 -13.57 -5.81
CA ALA A 177 21.52 -12.46 -5.10
C ALA A 177 20.17 -12.90 -4.51
N ALA A 178 19.44 -11.96 -3.88
CA ALA A 178 18.15 -12.27 -3.27
C ALA A 178 17.12 -12.68 -4.31
N VAL A 179 16.23 -13.59 -3.88
CA VAL A 179 15.14 -14.14 -4.67
C VAL A 179 13.79 -13.77 -4.07
N VAL A 180 12.77 -13.68 -4.91
CA VAL A 180 11.37 -13.61 -4.48
C VAL A 180 10.75 -14.99 -4.60
N GLN A 181 10.16 -15.50 -3.53
CA GLN A 181 9.47 -16.78 -3.48
C GLN A 181 8.05 -16.59 -2.92
N ILE A 182 7.14 -17.50 -3.30
CA ILE A 182 5.85 -17.61 -2.65
C ILE A 182 6.00 -18.48 -1.40
N ALA A 183 5.61 -17.95 -0.25
CA ALA A 183 5.41 -18.74 0.96
C ALA A 183 3.92 -19.10 1.06
N GLU A 184 3.65 -20.39 0.98
CA GLU A 184 2.33 -20.99 1.12
C GLU A 184 2.09 -21.32 2.59
N ARG A 185 0.88 -21.03 3.09
CA ARG A 185 0.47 -21.37 4.44
C ARG A 185 0.11 -22.86 4.50
N ASN A 186 0.88 -23.63 5.28
CA ASN A 186 0.66 -25.06 5.53
C ASN A 186 0.75 -25.30 7.03
N GLU A 187 -0.40 -25.27 7.72
CA GLU A 187 -0.45 -25.25 9.19
C GLU A 187 0.41 -26.35 9.85
N PRO A 188 1.15 -26.03 10.93
CA PRO A 188 1.27 -24.72 11.59
C PRO A 188 2.36 -23.83 10.96
N SER A 189 2.90 -24.18 9.81
CA SER A 189 4.12 -23.61 9.21
C SER A 189 3.89 -22.91 7.85
N TRP A 190 5.00 -22.55 7.20
CA TRP A 190 5.00 -21.99 5.86
C TRP A 190 6.00 -22.75 5.00
N THR A 191 5.64 -23.00 3.75
CA THR A 191 6.52 -23.68 2.78
C THR A 191 6.82 -22.76 1.60
N PHE A 192 8.04 -22.82 1.08
CA PHE A 192 8.48 -21.94 0.00
C PHE A 192 8.50 -22.67 -1.35
N GLY A 193 7.87 -22.07 -2.36
CA GLY A 193 7.92 -22.53 -3.73
C GLY A 193 9.25 -22.17 -4.43
N ARG A 194 9.34 -22.40 -5.74
CA ARG A 194 10.51 -21.95 -6.53
C ARG A 194 10.56 -20.41 -6.63
N PRO A 195 11.76 -19.81 -6.82
CA PRO A 195 11.89 -18.38 -7.11
C PRO A 195 11.06 -17.94 -8.32
N LEU A 196 10.50 -16.73 -8.23
CA LEU A 196 9.82 -16.06 -9.34
C LEU A 196 10.78 -15.25 -10.23
N ASN A 197 12.03 -15.07 -9.81
CA ASN A 197 13.04 -14.31 -10.55
C ASN A 197 13.11 -14.76 -12.01
N VAL A 198 13.29 -13.80 -12.93
CA VAL A 198 13.60 -14.10 -14.33
C VAL A 198 15.02 -14.67 -14.43
N SER A 199 15.94 -14.12 -13.65
CA SER A 199 17.31 -14.62 -13.53
C SER A 199 17.75 -14.67 -12.08
N LEU A 200 18.29 -15.81 -11.64
CA LEU A 200 18.89 -15.99 -10.32
C LEU A 200 20.21 -15.21 -10.14
N LYS A 201 20.70 -14.55 -11.20
CA LYS A 201 21.83 -13.62 -11.11
C LYS A 201 21.41 -12.21 -10.67
N ASN A 202 20.13 -11.88 -10.81
CA ASN A 202 19.60 -10.56 -10.50
C ASN A 202 19.01 -10.56 -9.08
N ASN A 203 19.22 -9.46 -8.37
CA ASN A 203 18.60 -9.25 -7.06
C ASN A 203 17.10 -9.00 -7.24
N ALA A 204 16.26 -9.67 -6.46
CA ALA A 204 14.81 -9.44 -6.44
C ALA A 204 14.34 -8.95 -5.07
N PHE A 205 13.56 -7.86 -5.04
CA PHE A 205 13.21 -7.17 -3.78
C PHE A 205 11.92 -6.35 -3.89
N PHE A 206 11.44 -5.84 -2.75
CA PHE A 206 10.24 -5.00 -2.59
C PHE A 206 8.99 -5.56 -3.31
N PRO A 207 8.47 -6.71 -2.84
CA PRO A 207 7.33 -7.32 -3.47
C PRO A 207 6.00 -6.61 -3.14
N ALA A 208 5.01 -6.81 -4.00
CA ALA A 208 3.59 -6.59 -3.74
C ALA A 208 2.80 -7.85 -4.11
N ALA A 209 1.69 -8.10 -3.42
CA ALA A 209 0.87 -9.29 -3.59
C ALA A 209 -0.61 -8.92 -3.71
N ALA A 210 -1.36 -9.68 -4.51
CA ALA A 210 -2.81 -9.56 -4.61
C ALA A 210 -3.44 -10.92 -5.01
N ALA A 211 -4.70 -11.12 -4.63
CA ALA A 211 -5.49 -12.29 -4.98
C ALA A 211 -6.83 -11.84 -5.57
N ALA A 212 -7.25 -12.48 -6.66
CA ALA A 212 -8.56 -12.31 -7.25
C ALA A 212 -9.57 -13.31 -6.67
N LEU A 213 -10.86 -13.00 -6.81
CA LEU A 213 -11.96 -13.84 -6.32
C LEU A 213 -12.03 -15.21 -7.01
N ASP A 214 -11.47 -15.35 -8.21
CA ASP A 214 -11.35 -16.62 -8.92
C ASP A 214 -10.17 -17.48 -8.44
N GLY A 215 -9.44 -17.04 -7.41
CA GLY A 215 -8.24 -17.71 -6.88
C GLY A 215 -6.96 -17.40 -7.65
N THR A 216 -7.01 -16.54 -8.68
CA THR A 216 -5.81 -16.07 -9.38
C THR A 216 -4.95 -15.24 -8.44
N ARG A 217 -3.66 -15.57 -8.39
CA ARG A 217 -2.66 -14.92 -7.55
C ARG A 217 -1.76 -14.03 -8.39
N TYR A 218 -1.34 -12.91 -7.82
CA TYR A 218 -0.43 -11.97 -8.45
C TYR A 218 0.71 -11.63 -7.50
N ALA A 219 1.91 -11.51 -8.07
CA ALA A 219 3.09 -11.00 -7.40
C ALA A 219 3.73 -9.94 -8.30
N ALA A 220 4.04 -8.77 -7.73
CA ALA A 220 4.92 -7.79 -8.36
C ALA A 220 6.21 -7.68 -7.55
N TRP A 221 7.34 -7.42 -8.20
CA TRP A 221 8.63 -7.23 -7.52
C TRP A 221 9.57 -6.39 -8.38
N LEU A 222 10.65 -5.94 -7.78
CA LEU A 222 11.76 -5.29 -8.48
C LEU A 222 12.84 -6.32 -8.74
N GLU A 223 13.39 -6.34 -9.95
CA GLU A 223 14.47 -7.25 -10.32
C GLU A 223 15.58 -6.56 -11.09
N GLY A 224 16.81 -6.66 -10.60
CA GLY A 224 17.99 -6.04 -11.21
C GLY A 224 19.01 -5.65 -10.15
N ASP A 225 19.84 -4.66 -10.44
CA ASP A 225 20.67 -4.02 -9.41
C ASP A 225 19.89 -2.88 -8.74
N VAL A 226 20.43 -2.33 -7.64
CA VAL A 226 19.73 -1.30 -6.88
C VAL A 226 19.49 -0.04 -7.71
N ALA A 227 20.43 0.36 -8.57
CA ALA A 227 20.34 1.57 -9.38
C ALA A 227 19.55 1.37 -10.69
N ARG A 228 19.35 0.12 -11.11
CA ARG A 228 18.74 -0.29 -12.37
C ARG A 228 17.93 -1.56 -12.15
N SER A 229 16.64 -1.38 -11.91
CA SER A 229 15.72 -2.48 -11.62
C SER A 229 14.49 -2.43 -12.51
N ALA A 230 14.03 -3.62 -12.90
CA ALA A 230 12.79 -3.80 -13.64
C ALA A 230 11.63 -4.04 -12.67
N VAL A 231 10.51 -3.34 -12.85
CA VAL A 231 9.27 -3.68 -12.15
C VAL A 231 8.61 -4.85 -12.90
N ARG A 232 8.62 -6.03 -12.28
CA ARG A 232 8.08 -7.27 -12.84
C ARG A 232 6.75 -7.61 -12.20
N VAL A 233 5.90 -8.31 -12.95
CA VAL A 233 4.65 -8.88 -12.45
C VAL A 233 4.53 -10.31 -12.96
N ALA A 234 4.10 -11.22 -12.10
CA ALA A 234 3.72 -12.59 -12.47
C ALA A 234 2.31 -12.89 -11.96
N ARG A 235 1.67 -13.83 -12.66
CA ARG A 235 0.34 -14.34 -12.36
C ARG A 235 0.37 -15.85 -12.26
N GLN A 236 -0.40 -16.39 -11.32
CA GLN A 236 -0.74 -17.80 -11.23
C GLN A 236 -2.26 -17.96 -11.20
N ARG A 237 -2.82 -18.65 -12.20
CA ARG A 237 -4.21 -19.12 -12.14
C ARG A 237 -4.29 -20.43 -11.34
N PRO A 238 -5.45 -20.76 -10.75
CA PRO A 238 -5.63 -22.05 -10.07
C PRO A 238 -5.20 -23.23 -10.95
N GLY A 239 -4.33 -24.10 -10.42
CA GLY A 239 -3.81 -25.27 -11.14
C GLY A 239 -2.76 -24.99 -12.22
N GLU A 240 -2.42 -23.73 -12.49
CA GLU A 240 -1.37 -23.36 -13.45
C GLU A 240 -0.04 -23.01 -12.74
N PRO A 241 1.11 -23.11 -13.44
CA PRO A 241 2.35 -22.54 -12.94
C PRO A 241 2.32 -21.00 -13.00
N TRP A 242 3.16 -20.35 -12.20
CA TRP A 242 3.43 -18.91 -12.31
C TRP A 242 3.98 -18.56 -13.68
N LYS A 243 3.48 -17.48 -14.27
CA LYS A 243 3.93 -16.93 -15.55
C LYS A 243 4.12 -15.42 -15.43
N LEU A 244 5.16 -14.88 -16.06
CA LEU A 244 5.31 -13.43 -16.19
C LEU A 244 4.09 -12.84 -16.91
N LEU A 245 3.59 -11.73 -16.40
CA LEU A 245 2.46 -11.01 -16.94
C LEU A 245 2.98 -9.83 -17.76
N GLY A 246 3.26 -10.06 -19.04
CA GLY A 246 3.77 -9.05 -19.96
C GLY A 246 5.22 -8.61 -19.68
N ASP A 247 5.61 -7.51 -20.31
CA ASP A 247 6.94 -6.89 -20.18
C ASP A 247 7.09 -6.09 -18.86
N PRO A 248 8.32 -5.70 -18.46
CA PRO A 248 8.55 -4.78 -17.35
C PRO A 248 7.67 -3.53 -17.38
N LEU A 249 7.24 -3.09 -16.19
CA LEU A 249 6.39 -1.92 -16.08
C LEU A 249 7.13 -0.60 -16.23
N ASN A 250 8.46 -0.60 -16.21
CA ASN A 250 9.26 0.63 -16.29
C ASN A 250 8.73 1.61 -17.34
N PHE A 251 8.75 2.89 -17.00
CA PHE A 251 8.49 3.96 -17.95
C PHE A 251 9.71 4.14 -18.87
N ARG A 252 10.92 3.98 -18.33
CA ARG A 252 12.21 3.97 -19.04
C ARG A 252 13.04 2.77 -18.60
N THR A 253 13.67 2.10 -19.55
CA THR A 253 14.53 0.94 -19.24
C THR A 253 15.78 1.36 -18.49
N GLY A 254 16.20 0.59 -17.48
CA GLY A 254 17.47 0.78 -16.79
C GLY A 254 17.51 1.94 -15.80
N THR A 255 16.35 2.35 -15.28
CA THR A 255 16.19 3.35 -14.22
C THR A 255 16.13 2.71 -12.83
N TYR A 256 16.40 3.51 -11.81
CA TYR A 256 16.08 3.16 -10.42
C TYR A 256 14.56 3.06 -10.29
N THR A 257 14.05 1.97 -9.71
CA THR A 257 12.64 1.84 -9.36
C THR A 257 12.50 1.38 -7.91
N SER A 258 11.40 1.79 -7.26
CA SER A 258 11.13 1.41 -5.87
C SER A 258 9.63 1.38 -5.53
N ALA A 259 9.31 0.80 -4.37
CA ALA A 259 7.99 0.80 -3.75
C ALA A 259 6.80 0.47 -4.69
N PRO A 260 6.80 -0.68 -5.40
CA PRO A 260 5.64 -1.09 -6.17
C PRO A 260 4.47 -1.42 -5.22
N VAL A 261 3.28 -0.93 -5.55
CA VAL A 261 2.02 -1.25 -4.87
C VAL A 261 1.01 -1.74 -5.90
N MET A 262 0.28 -2.80 -5.58
CA MET A 262 -0.65 -3.45 -6.51
C MET A 262 -2.04 -3.58 -5.89
N ARG A 263 -3.07 -3.36 -6.72
CA ARG A 263 -4.48 -3.62 -6.42
C ARG A 263 -5.15 -4.24 -7.64
N LEU A 264 -6.22 -4.99 -7.43
CA LEU A 264 -6.99 -5.60 -8.52
C LEU A 264 -8.31 -4.86 -8.72
N THR A 265 -8.68 -4.62 -9.97
CA THR A 265 -10.03 -4.18 -10.32
C THR A 265 -11.07 -5.22 -9.89
N PRO A 266 -12.36 -4.88 -9.84
CA PRO A 266 -13.41 -5.88 -9.61
C PRO A 266 -13.39 -7.04 -10.61
N ALA A 267 -12.86 -6.83 -11.81
CA ALA A 267 -12.67 -7.86 -12.83
C ALA A 267 -11.39 -8.70 -12.63
N GLY A 268 -10.62 -8.47 -11.57
CA GLY A 268 -9.38 -9.20 -11.27
C GLY A 268 -8.16 -8.73 -12.06
N GLU A 269 -8.22 -7.57 -12.72
CA GLU A 269 -7.10 -7.03 -13.49
C GLU A 269 -6.19 -6.18 -12.61
N PRO A 270 -4.86 -6.40 -12.63
CA PRO A 270 -3.95 -5.65 -11.79
C PRO A 270 -3.74 -4.20 -12.27
N VAL A 271 -3.70 -3.30 -11.30
CA VAL A 271 -3.19 -1.94 -11.39
C VAL A 271 -1.99 -1.83 -10.46
N VAL A 272 -0.88 -1.32 -10.98
CA VAL A 272 0.36 -1.16 -10.24
C VAL A 272 0.79 0.30 -10.29
N ALA A 273 1.10 0.86 -9.12
CA ALA A 273 1.81 2.13 -9.00
C ALA A 273 3.22 1.87 -8.45
N TRP A 274 4.22 2.62 -8.91
CA TRP A 274 5.61 2.50 -8.46
C TRP A 274 6.31 3.85 -8.52
N LEU A 275 7.45 3.95 -7.84
CA LEU A 275 8.40 5.05 -7.98
C LEU A 275 9.46 4.69 -9.02
N GLU A 276 9.79 5.64 -9.87
CA GLU A 276 10.87 5.49 -10.85
C GLU A 276 11.64 6.80 -11.01
N ASP A 277 12.96 6.68 -11.13
CA ASP A 277 13.82 7.82 -11.39
C ASP A 277 13.45 8.49 -12.72
N HIS A 278 13.21 9.79 -12.63
CA HIS A 278 12.99 10.67 -13.75
C HIS A 278 13.85 11.93 -13.57
N GLN A 279 15.04 11.91 -14.17
CA GLN A 279 16.00 13.02 -14.13
C GLN A 279 16.59 13.27 -12.72
N GLY A 280 16.91 12.21 -11.98
CA GLY A 280 17.52 12.30 -10.65
C GLY A 280 16.51 12.49 -9.51
N LEU A 281 15.21 12.32 -9.79
CA LEU A 281 14.11 12.47 -8.83
C LEU A 281 13.13 11.31 -8.99
N ASP A 282 12.62 10.79 -7.88
CA ASP A 282 11.61 9.73 -7.92
C ASP A 282 10.25 10.29 -8.33
N HIS A 283 9.64 9.71 -9.35
CA HIS A 283 8.31 10.08 -9.84
C HIS A 283 7.34 8.91 -9.71
N VAL A 284 6.07 9.18 -9.40
CA VAL A 284 5.05 8.13 -9.32
C VAL A 284 4.49 7.83 -10.70
N PHE A 285 4.55 6.57 -11.12
CA PHE A 285 3.93 6.08 -12.35
C PHE A 285 2.88 5.01 -12.06
N VAL A 286 1.92 4.85 -12.97
CA VAL A 286 0.83 3.88 -12.84
C VAL A 286 0.55 3.18 -14.17
N LYS A 287 0.41 1.86 -14.13
CA LYS A 287 0.01 1.02 -15.26
C LYS A 287 -1.12 0.08 -14.84
N ARG A 288 -2.04 -0.17 -15.77
CA ARG A 288 -3.10 -1.18 -15.65
C ARG A 288 -2.89 -2.28 -16.68
N TRP A 289 -3.16 -3.51 -16.31
CA TRP A 289 -3.34 -4.60 -17.26
C TRP A 289 -4.73 -4.54 -17.89
N ASN A 290 -4.82 -4.55 -19.22
CA ASN A 290 -6.10 -4.48 -19.94
C ASN A 290 -6.60 -5.83 -20.50
N GLY A 291 -6.09 -6.94 -19.95
CA GLY A 291 -6.33 -8.29 -20.45
C GLY A 291 -5.26 -8.79 -21.42
N MET A 292 -4.56 -7.90 -22.14
CA MET A 292 -3.59 -8.26 -23.18
C MET A 292 -2.19 -7.66 -22.95
N ARG A 293 -2.12 -6.41 -22.48
CA ARG A 293 -0.87 -5.69 -22.23
C ARG A 293 -1.02 -4.70 -21.08
N TRP A 294 0.12 -4.22 -20.59
CA TRP A 294 0.14 -3.07 -19.68
C TRP A 294 -0.10 -1.77 -20.42
N VAL A 295 -0.97 -0.92 -19.87
CA VAL A 295 -1.31 0.40 -20.39
C VAL A 295 -1.01 1.43 -19.31
N ALA A 296 -0.22 2.46 -19.66
CA ALA A 296 0.07 3.56 -18.76
C ALA A 296 -1.18 4.40 -18.52
N LEU A 297 -1.44 4.76 -17.26
CA LEU A 297 -2.49 5.71 -16.91
C LEU A 297 -1.88 7.11 -16.90
N GLY A 298 -1.66 7.67 -18.08
CA GLY A 298 -1.05 9.01 -18.24
C GLY A 298 0.46 9.06 -17.94
N ALA A 299 0.94 10.27 -17.64
CA ALA A 299 2.33 10.55 -17.29
C ALA A 299 2.58 10.40 -15.77
N ALA A 300 3.76 10.80 -15.30
CA ALA A 300 4.09 10.88 -13.88
C ALA A 300 3.04 11.68 -13.10
N LEU A 301 2.72 11.24 -11.88
CA LEU A 301 1.68 11.88 -11.07
C LEU A 301 2.16 13.12 -10.32
N ASN A 302 3.47 13.34 -10.24
CA ASN A 302 4.03 14.38 -9.39
C ASN A 302 3.34 15.74 -9.65
N VAL A 303 3.02 16.45 -8.57
CA VAL A 303 2.51 17.83 -8.64
C VAL A 303 3.65 18.76 -8.95
N ASN A 304 4.81 18.58 -8.29
CA ASN A 304 6.02 19.32 -8.59
C ASN A 304 7.05 18.39 -9.26
N ALA A 305 7.36 18.65 -10.54
CA ALA A 305 8.35 17.87 -11.30
C ALA A 305 9.77 17.96 -10.74
N GLN A 306 10.06 18.95 -9.88
CA GLN A 306 11.34 19.15 -9.19
C GLN A 306 11.33 18.61 -7.75
N ALA A 307 10.30 17.86 -7.36
CA ALA A 307 10.21 17.19 -6.07
C ALA A 307 10.31 15.67 -6.25
N SER A 308 10.99 15.02 -5.31
CA SER A 308 11.05 13.56 -5.25
C SER A 308 9.80 13.03 -4.55
N ALA A 309 9.12 12.09 -5.18
CA ALA A 309 7.97 11.39 -4.62
C ALA A 309 8.41 10.21 -3.75
N ALA A 310 7.60 9.86 -2.77
CA ALA A 310 7.86 8.75 -1.87
C ALA A 310 6.57 8.18 -1.30
N ARG A 311 6.63 6.89 -0.92
CA ARG A 311 5.53 6.13 -0.27
C ARG A 311 4.20 6.24 -1.02
N PRO A 312 4.14 5.79 -2.29
CA PRO A 312 2.86 5.73 -3.00
C PRO A 312 1.92 4.72 -2.31
N SER A 313 0.65 5.08 -2.23
CA SER A 313 -0.45 4.23 -1.79
C SER A 313 -1.51 4.22 -2.88
N LEU A 314 -2.05 3.03 -3.20
CA LEU A 314 -3.00 2.82 -4.29
C LEU A 314 -4.27 2.17 -3.75
N ALA A 315 -5.41 2.75 -4.10
CA ALA A 315 -6.74 2.17 -3.95
C ALA A 315 -7.48 2.21 -5.28
N LEU A 316 -8.49 1.37 -5.43
CA LEU A 316 -9.41 1.40 -6.57
C LEU A 316 -10.83 1.60 -6.03
N ASP A 317 -11.64 2.37 -6.75
CA ASP A 317 -13.07 2.44 -6.47
C ASP A 317 -13.83 1.23 -7.02
N GLN A 318 -15.14 1.18 -6.80
CA GLN A 318 -16.02 0.10 -7.27
C GLN A 318 -16.11 0.00 -8.80
N GLN A 319 -15.77 1.05 -9.53
CA GLN A 319 -15.67 1.05 -11.00
C GLN A 319 -14.25 0.70 -11.46
N GLY A 320 -13.38 0.32 -10.52
CA GLY A 320 -11.98 0.05 -10.71
C GLY A 320 -11.14 1.31 -10.94
N GLN A 321 -11.64 2.53 -10.88
CA GLN A 321 -10.78 3.69 -11.15
C GLN A 321 -9.74 3.87 -10.04
N ALA A 322 -8.51 4.16 -10.46
CA ALA A 322 -7.38 4.24 -9.54
C ALA A 322 -7.36 5.56 -8.77
N VAL A 323 -7.00 5.47 -7.50
CA VAL A 323 -6.72 6.60 -6.62
C VAL A 323 -5.35 6.38 -6.02
N VAL A 324 -4.46 7.35 -6.17
CA VAL A 324 -3.09 7.27 -5.67
C VAL A 324 -2.82 8.43 -4.74
N ALA A 325 -2.33 8.15 -3.55
CA ALA A 325 -1.79 9.12 -2.62
C ALA A 325 -0.28 8.94 -2.47
N TRP A 326 0.47 10.02 -2.34
CA TRP A 326 1.93 9.97 -2.19
C TRP A 326 2.43 11.21 -1.46
N ALA A 327 3.66 11.14 -0.96
CA ALA A 327 4.36 12.29 -0.39
C ALA A 327 5.39 12.82 -1.40
N GLU A 328 5.59 14.14 -1.46
CA GLU A 328 6.66 14.78 -2.24
C GLU A 328 7.55 15.64 -1.35
N GLN A 329 8.84 15.69 -1.68
CA GLN A 329 9.81 16.57 -1.04
C GLN A 329 10.65 17.32 -2.07
N ARG A 330 10.76 18.63 -1.92
CA ARG A 330 11.64 19.48 -2.74
C ARG A 330 12.79 20.01 -1.89
N GLY A 331 14.01 19.53 -2.15
CA GLY A 331 15.18 19.93 -1.39
C GLY A 331 14.98 19.71 0.12
N GLN A 332 15.13 20.77 0.91
CA GLN A 332 14.95 20.74 2.37
C GLN A 332 13.54 21.14 2.84
N GLU A 333 12.60 21.35 1.91
CA GLU A 333 11.21 21.66 2.28
C GLU A 333 10.57 20.47 3.03
N PRO A 334 9.63 20.72 3.96
CA PRO A 334 8.85 19.65 4.57
C PRO A 334 8.10 18.83 3.52
N GLU A 335 7.98 17.53 3.75
CA GLU A 335 7.22 16.65 2.87
C GLU A 335 5.74 17.04 2.81
N ARG A 336 5.16 16.92 1.63
CA ARG A 336 3.75 17.25 1.35
C ARG A 336 3.00 16.05 0.81
N VAL A 337 1.81 15.81 1.32
CA VAL A 337 0.95 14.71 0.84
C VAL A 337 0.02 15.21 -0.25
N TYR A 338 -0.11 14.43 -1.31
CA TYR A 338 -1.04 14.67 -2.42
C TYR A 338 -1.84 13.42 -2.71
N VAL A 339 -2.98 13.59 -3.40
CA VAL A 339 -3.81 12.49 -3.87
C VAL A 339 -4.43 12.84 -5.22
N ARG A 340 -4.41 11.88 -6.16
CA ARG A 340 -5.07 12.00 -7.46
C ARG A 340 -6.01 10.82 -7.70
N ARG A 341 -7.14 11.09 -8.35
CA ARG A 341 -8.08 10.08 -8.84
C ARG A 341 -8.07 10.05 -10.37
N TRP A 342 -8.03 8.86 -10.94
CA TRP A 342 -8.17 8.62 -12.37
C TRP A 342 -9.64 8.75 -12.77
N THR A 343 -9.93 9.52 -13.82
CA THR A 343 -11.29 9.76 -14.32
C THR A 343 -11.69 8.82 -15.47
N GLY A 344 -10.85 7.83 -15.76
CA GLY A 344 -10.94 7.02 -16.97
C GLY A 344 -10.13 7.58 -18.14
N ARG A 345 -9.75 8.87 -18.10
CA ARG A 345 -8.97 9.54 -19.16
C ARG A 345 -7.83 10.40 -18.64
N THR A 346 -8.01 11.06 -17.50
CA THR A 346 -7.05 11.98 -16.91
C THR A 346 -6.98 11.79 -15.40
N TRP A 347 -5.92 12.28 -14.78
CA TRP A 347 -5.85 12.36 -13.32
C TRP A 347 -6.36 13.71 -12.82
N THR A 348 -7.21 13.68 -11.80
CA THR A 348 -7.68 14.86 -11.09
C THR A 348 -7.05 14.90 -9.70
N LEU A 349 -6.41 16.03 -9.36
CA LEU A 349 -5.89 16.31 -8.02
C LEU A 349 -7.07 16.59 -7.07
N LEU A 350 -7.17 15.85 -5.97
CA LEU A 350 -8.21 16.11 -4.96
C LEU A 350 -7.68 17.10 -3.93
N GLY A 351 -8.55 17.98 -3.43
CA GLY A 351 -8.18 19.07 -2.52
C GLY A 351 -7.52 20.28 -3.18
N GLY A 352 -7.16 20.19 -4.47
CA GLY A 352 -6.58 21.29 -5.25
C GLY A 352 -5.13 21.67 -4.89
N ALA A 353 -4.62 21.21 -3.76
CA ALA A 353 -3.27 21.50 -3.25
C ALA A 353 -2.76 20.33 -2.39
N ALA A 354 -1.62 20.53 -1.72
CA ALA A 354 -1.13 19.60 -0.70
C ALA A 354 -2.17 19.44 0.43
N LEU A 355 -2.32 18.22 0.95
CA LEU A 355 -3.31 17.91 1.99
C LEU A 355 -2.89 18.37 3.38
N ASN A 356 -1.61 18.70 3.57
CA ASN A 356 -1.03 19.21 4.80
C ASN A 356 -1.93 20.26 5.47
N THR A 357 -2.10 20.17 6.78
CA THR A 357 -2.78 21.21 7.57
C THR A 357 -1.84 22.34 7.98
N SER A 358 -0.54 22.04 8.10
CA SER A 358 0.53 23.00 8.36
C SER A 358 1.62 22.87 7.29
N LEU A 359 2.00 24.00 6.68
CA LEU A 359 3.07 24.04 5.66
C LEU A 359 4.48 23.91 6.25
N GLN A 360 4.61 24.08 7.58
CA GLN A 360 5.88 23.94 8.31
C GLN A 360 6.09 22.53 8.84
N ALA A 361 5.01 21.74 8.97
CA ALA A 361 5.08 20.37 9.45
C ALA A 361 5.15 19.38 8.29
N ARG A 362 6.04 18.39 8.42
CA ARG A 362 6.13 17.25 7.53
C ARG A 362 4.82 16.46 7.54
N ALA A 363 4.25 16.22 6.36
CA ALA A 363 3.18 15.24 6.16
C ALA A 363 3.75 14.03 5.42
N TYR A 364 3.54 12.83 5.97
CA TYR A 364 4.21 11.62 5.50
C TYR A 364 3.36 10.37 5.68
N GLN A 365 3.80 9.27 5.07
CA GLN A 365 3.14 7.95 5.11
C GLN A 365 1.66 8.03 4.75
N PRO A 366 1.30 8.57 3.57
CA PRO A 366 -0.08 8.60 3.16
C PRO A 366 -0.58 7.19 2.87
N SER A 367 -1.80 6.91 3.27
CA SER A 367 -2.53 5.70 2.92
C SER A 367 -3.92 6.05 2.43
N VAL A 368 -4.33 5.47 1.30
CA VAL A 368 -5.60 5.79 0.64
C VAL A 368 -6.51 4.58 0.56
N THR A 369 -7.80 4.81 0.74
CA THR A 369 -8.88 3.86 0.45
C THR A 369 -10.07 4.58 -0.16
N VAL A 370 -11.05 3.82 -0.66
CA VAL A 370 -12.32 4.34 -1.17
C VAL A 370 -13.44 3.67 -0.39
N ASP A 371 -14.26 4.47 0.29
CA ASP A 371 -15.34 3.96 1.13
C ASP A 371 -16.50 3.37 0.29
N GLY A 372 -17.47 2.73 0.94
CA GLY A 372 -18.60 2.08 0.24
C GLY A 372 -19.52 3.04 -0.51
N ALA A 373 -19.45 4.34 -0.21
CA ALA A 373 -20.18 5.39 -0.92
C ALA A 373 -19.35 6.01 -2.06
N GLY A 374 -18.11 5.56 -2.27
CA GLY A 374 -17.23 6.02 -3.33
C GLY A 374 -16.37 7.23 -2.96
N HIS A 375 -16.37 7.66 -1.69
CA HIS A 375 -15.51 8.77 -1.26
C HIS A 375 -14.07 8.32 -1.12
N VAL A 376 -13.15 9.18 -1.55
CA VAL A 376 -11.72 8.92 -1.36
C VAL A 376 -11.35 9.32 0.05
N VAL A 377 -10.74 8.40 0.81
CA VAL A 377 -10.28 8.67 2.17
C VAL A 377 -8.78 8.50 2.25
N VAL A 378 -8.09 9.55 2.67
CA VAL A 378 -6.63 9.58 2.83
C VAL A 378 -6.30 9.79 4.30
N ALA A 379 -5.47 8.92 4.86
CA ALA A 379 -4.85 9.08 6.17
C ALA A 379 -3.35 9.39 6.01
N TRP A 380 -2.78 10.26 6.84
CA TRP A 380 -1.36 10.56 6.83
C TRP A 380 -0.85 10.96 8.23
N CYS A 381 0.44 10.76 8.47
CA CYS A 381 1.11 11.26 9.66
C CYS A 381 1.44 12.73 9.49
N GLN A 382 1.09 13.56 10.48
CA GLN A 382 1.53 14.95 10.55
C GLN A 382 1.57 15.40 12.02
N GLU A 383 2.65 16.07 12.41
CA GLU A 383 2.88 16.50 13.81
C GLU A 383 2.77 15.32 14.79
N SER A 384 1.87 15.40 15.78
CA SER A 384 1.67 14.38 16.82
C SER A 384 0.53 13.41 16.51
N GLY A 385 -0.07 13.45 15.31
CA GLY A 385 -1.29 12.69 15.02
C GLY A 385 -1.40 12.15 13.60
N VAL A 386 -2.33 11.20 13.44
CA VAL A 386 -2.79 10.76 12.13
C VAL A 386 -3.98 11.62 11.75
N LEU A 387 -3.86 12.35 10.66
CA LEU A 387 -4.94 13.13 10.08
C LEU A 387 -5.64 12.28 9.02
N VAL A 388 -6.96 12.44 8.91
CA VAL A 388 -7.77 11.72 7.92
C VAL A 388 -8.68 12.71 7.21
N ARG A 389 -8.71 12.67 5.88
CA ARG A 389 -9.58 13.52 5.04
C ARG A 389 -10.35 12.66 4.04
N ARG A 390 -11.62 13.01 3.85
CA ARG A 390 -12.54 12.39 2.90
C ARG A 390 -12.88 13.37 1.77
N PHE A 391 -12.91 12.91 0.52
CA PHE A 391 -13.23 13.70 -0.67
C PHE A 391 -14.45 13.17 -1.40
#